data_AF-A0A8S4NIM2-F1
#
_entry.id   AF-A0A8S4NIM2-F1
#
_cell.length_a   1.000
_cell.length_b   1.000
_cell.length_c   1.000
_cell.angle_alpha   90.00
_cell.angle_beta   90.00
_cell.angle_gamma   90.00
#
_symmetry.space_group_name_H-M   'P 1'
#
loop_
_entity.id
_entity.type
_entity.pdbx_description
1 polymer ?
#
loop_
_entity_poly.entity_id
_entity_poly.type
_entity_poly.pdbx_seq_one_letter_code
_entity_poly.pdbx_strand_id
1 'polypeptide(L)'
;IPGPKGIPIVGNALQVDLENIHKDLLKWAKEYGAIFKLNFAGELIVVLNSFDAIYEALVIKSGDFAGRANDTFRVKTLVQDDDVLFQDYTEKVKYMKKLMLQGLKMYGEVCSNIVKI
;
A
#
# COMPACT_ATOMS: atom_id res chain seq x y z
N ILE A 1 -9.03 18.45 3.14
CA ILE A 1 -9.39 17.28 2.31
C ILE A 1 -10.84 16.87 2.64
N PRO A 2 -11.76 16.85 1.66
CA PRO A 2 -13.16 16.46 1.81
C PRO A 2 -13.31 14.96 2.09
N GLY A 3 -14.49 14.50 2.51
CA GLY A 3 -14.73 13.07 2.75
C GLY A 3 -16.08 12.73 3.39
N PRO A 4 -16.52 11.47 3.31
CA PRO A 4 -17.76 11.00 3.91
C PRO A 4 -17.74 11.13 5.43
N LYS A 5 -18.87 11.52 6.02
CA LYS A 5 -19.02 11.60 7.48
C LYS A 5 -19.10 10.18 8.07
N GLY A 6 -18.10 9.83 8.86
CA GLY A 6 -18.06 8.56 9.59
C GLY A 6 -19.04 8.53 10.77
N ILE A 7 -19.44 7.33 11.15
CA ILE A 7 -20.21 7.04 12.37
C ILE A 7 -19.25 7.17 13.58
N PRO A 8 -19.70 7.68 14.74
CA PRO A 8 -18.86 7.72 15.94
C PRO A 8 -18.23 6.34 16.25
N ILE A 9 -16.98 6.36 16.73
CA ILE A 9 -16.17 5.17 17.10
C ILE A 9 -15.69 4.34 15.88
N VAL A 10 -16.59 3.90 15.00
CA VAL A 10 -16.24 2.99 13.88
C VAL A 10 -15.82 3.72 12.61
N GLY A 11 -16.05 5.03 12.52
CA GLY A 11 -15.79 5.81 11.32
C GLY A 11 -16.66 5.36 10.13
N ASN A 12 -16.04 5.22 8.98
CA ASN A 12 -16.62 4.78 7.72
C ASN A 12 -16.54 3.26 7.51
N ALA A 13 -16.08 2.49 8.51
CA ALA A 13 -15.87 1.04 8.36
C ALA A 13 -17.17 0.28 8.01
N LEU A 14 -18.32 0.71 8.52
CA LEU A 14 -19.64 0.13 8.19
C LEU A 14 -20.26 0.70 6.91
N GLN A 15 -19.63 1.69 6.30
CA GLN A 15 -20.12 2.36 5.09
C GLN A 15 -19.43 1.84 3.82
N VAL A 16 -18.48 0.91 3.96
CA VAL A 16 -17.77 0.28 2.85
C VAL A 16 -18.01 -1.23 2.85
N ASP A 17 -18.20 -1.80 1.68
CA ASP A 17 -18.14 -3.23 1.46
C ASP A 17 -16.68 -3.68 1.45
N LEU A 18 -16.27 -4.45 2.47
CA LEU A 18 -14.89 -4.92 2.60
C LEU A 18 -14.46 -5.87 1.49
N GLU A 19 -15.40 -6.57 0.84
CA GLU A 19 -15.10 -7.45 -0.30
C GLU A 19 -14.88 -6.64 -1.59
N ASN A 20 -15.52 -5.47 -1.69
CA ASN A 20 -15.50 -4.64 -2.90
C ASN A 20 -15.11 -3.17 -2.63
N ILE A 21 -14.21 -2.92 -1.67
CA ILE A 21 -13.91 -1.57 -1.18
C ILE A 21 -13.56 -0.57 -2.29
N HIS A 22 -12.85 -1.02 -3.32
CA HIS A 22 -12.46 -0.20 -4.47
C HIS A 22 -13.67 0.42 -5.21
N LYS A 23 -14.83 -0.24 -5.23
CA LYS A 23 -16.06 0.27 -5.85
C LYS A 23 -16.63 1.45 -5.06
N ASP A 24 -16.66 1.33 -3.74
CA ASP A 24 -17.15 2.39 -2.85
C ASP A 24 -16.20 3.59 -2.85
N LEU A 25 -14.89 3.35 -2.84
CA LEU A 25 -13.90 4.42 -2.96
C LEU A 25 -14.01 5.16 -4.31
N LEU A 26 -14.31 4.45 -5.40
CA LEU A 26 -14.54 5.06 -6.71
C LEU A 26 -15.84 5.89 -6.72
N LYS A 27 -16.91 5.40 -6.07
CA LYS A 27 -18.15 6.17 -5.90
C LYS A 27 -17.90 7.45 -5.11
N TRP A 28 -17.19 7.37 -4.00
CA TRP A 28 -16.82 8.54 -3.20
C TRP A 28 -15.88 9.49 -3.90
N ALA A 29 -14.99 9.01 -4.77
CA ALA A 29 -14.17 9.91 -5.58
C ALA A 29 -15.00 10.77 -6.55
N LYS A 30 -16.14 10.26 -7.03
CA LYS A 30 -17.08 11.06 -7.84
C LYS A 30 -17.82 12.13 -7.01
N GLU A 31 -18.01 11.88 -5.71
CA GLU A 31 -18.76 12.76 -4.81
C GLU A 31 -17.87 13.81 -4.12
N TYR A 32 -16.70 13.38 -3.63
CA TYR A 32 -15.78 14.19 -2.84
C TYR A 32 -14.55 14.67 -3.63
N GLY A 33 -14.36 14.17 -4.85
CA GLY A 33 -13.24 14.49 -5.73
C GLY A 33 -12.10 13.46 -5.69
N ALA A 34 -11.11 13.68 -6.56
CA ALA A 34 -10.01 12.74 -6.78
C ALA A 34 -9.10 12.51 -5.55
N ILE A 35 -9.10 13.41 -4.57
CA ILE A 35 -8.39 13.25 -3.29
C ILE A 35 -9.39 13.50 -2.17
N PHE A 36 -9.65 12.46 -1.38
CA PHE A 36 -10.56 12.56 -0.24
C PHE A 36 -10.02 11.75 0.94
N LYS A 37 -10.58 12.00 2.13
CA LYS A 37 -10.22 11.30 3.36
C LYS A 37 -11.40 10.50 3.90
N LEU A 38 -11.12 9.40 4.59
CA LEU A 38 -12.10 8.66 5.38
C LEU A 38 -11.46 8.19 6.68
N ASN A 39 -12.27 7.94 7.69
CA ASN A 39 -11.82 7.31 8.92
C ASN A 39 -12.22 5.84 8.87
N PHE A 40 -11.31 4.91 9.09
CA PHE A 40 -11.61 3.49 9.13
C PHE A 40 -11.27 2.96 10.52
N ALA A 41 -12.31 2.74 11.35
CA ALA A 41 -12.16 2.22 12.71
C ALA A 41 -11.12 2.97 13.58
N GLY A 42 -11.03 4.30 13.43
CA GLY A 42 -10.08 5.16 14.16
C GLY A 42 -8.88 5.58 13.32
N GLU A 43 -8.55 4.88 12.24
CA GLU A 43 -7.43 5.23 11.36
C GLU A 43 -7.85 6.25 10.30
N LEU A 44 -7.09 7.34 10.14
CA LEU A 44 -7.32 8.30 9.06
C LEU A 44 -6.66 7.82 7.77
N ILE A 45 -7.47 7.56 6.75
CA ILE A 45 -7.02 7.13 5.43
C ILE A 45 -7.24 8.26 4.42
N VAL A 46 -6.22 8.57 3.62
CA VAL A 46 -6.31 9.47 2.48
C VAL A 46 -6.27 8.65 1.20
N VAL A 47 -7.27 8.83 0.35
CA VAL A 47 -7.43 8.09 -0.90
C VAL A 47 -7.04 8.99 -2.07
N LEU A 48 -6.20 8.45 -2.96
CA LEU A 48 -5.76 9.10 -4.20
C LEU A 48 -6.42 8.37 -5.38
N ASN A 49 -7.16 9.11 -6.21
CA ASN A 49 -7.92 8.57 -7.33
C ASN A 49 -7.72 9.37 -8.64
N SER A 50 -6.59 10.07 -8.77
CA SER A 50 -6.13 10.65 -10.04
C SER A 50 -4.69 10.25 -10.33
N PHE A 51 -4.36 10.16 -11.61
CA PHE A 51 -3.01 9.84 -12.06
C PHE A 51 -1.99 10.83 -11.49
N ASP A 52 -2.25 12.13 -11.60
CA ASP A 52 -1.33 13.18 -11.15
C ASP A 52 -1.02 13.07 -9.66
N ALA A 53 -2.04 12.83 -8.83
CA ALA A 53 -1.87 12.68 -7.38
C ALA A 53 -1.08 11.41 -7.02
N ILE A 54 -1.38 10.30 -7.71
CA ILE A 54 -0.67 9.03 -7.51
C ILE A 54 0.79 9.16 -7.96
N TYR A 55 1.04 9.79 -9.12
CA TYR A 55 2.38 10.00 -9.66
C TYR A 55 3.20 10.93 -8.75
N GLU A 56 2.62 12.03 -8.29
CA GLU A 56 3.28 12.93 -7.36
C GLU A 56 3.65 12.22 -6.06
N ALA A 57 2.73 11.46 -5.45
CA ALA A 57 2.98 10.79 -4.19
C ALA A 57 3.98 9.63 -4.33
N LEU A 58 3.77 8.72 -5.28
CA LEU A 58 4.52 7.47 -5.36
C LEU A 58 5.82 7.57 -6.17
N VAL A 59 5.96 8.57 -7.05
CA VAL A 59 7.15 8.75 -7.89
C VAL A 59 7.94 9.98 -7.50
N ILE A 60 7.32 11.17 -7.53
CA ILE A 60 8.04 12.43 -7.27
C ILE A 60 8.45 12.52 -5.79
N LYS A 61 7.54 12.17 -4.88
CA LYS A 61 7.72 12.21 -3.42
C LYS A 61 7.86 10.81 -2.83
N SER A 62 8.45 9.89 -3.59
CA SER A 62 8.51 8.46 -3.21
C SER A 62 9.13 8.20 -1.83
N GLY A 63 10.04 9.08 -1.37
CA GLY A 63 10.64 9.00 -0.03
C GLY A 63 9.64 9.31 1.09
N ASP A 64 8.80 10.33 0.92
CA ASP A 64 7.80 10.75 1.91
C ASP A 64 6.65 9.73 2.00
N PHE A 65 6.33 9.05 0.90
CA PHE A 65 5.30 8.02 0.81
C PHE A 65 5.87 6.58 0.84
N ALA A 66 7.11 6.40 1.31
CA ALA A 66 7.75 5.08 1.39
C ALA A 66 7.24 4.21 2.55
N GLY A 67 6.53 4.80 3.52
CA GLY A 67 6.02 4.11 4.71
C GLY A 67 5.06 2.95 4.39
N ARG A 68 4.87 2.06 5.36
CA ARG A 68 3.92 0.94 5.27
C ARG A 68 2.99 0.97 6.49
N ALA A 69 1.77 0.51 6.28
CA ALA A 69 0.79 0.40 7.35
C ALA A 69 1.06 -0.91 8.13
N ASN A 70 1.89 -0.82 9.16
CA ASN A 70 2.41 -2.00 9.88
C ASN A 70 1.50 -2.37 11.08
N ASP A 71 0.57 -1.49 11.43
CA ASP A 71 -0.30 -1.62 12.60
C ASP A 71 -1.60 -2.39 12.36
N THR A 72 -1.86 -2.80 11.11
CA THR A 72 -3.01 -3.68 10.85
C THR A 72 -2.77 -5.04 11.50
N PHE A 73 -3.77 -5.53 12.25
CA PHE A 73 -3.75 -6.86 12.91
C PHE A 73 -3.24 -7.98 12.00
N ARG A 74 -3.65 -7.96 10.72
CA ARG A 74 -3.20 -8.93 9.69
C ARG A 74 -1.69 -8.92 9.47
N VAL A 75 -1.06 -7.74 9.45
CA VAL A 75 0.40 -7.63 9.26
C VAL A 75 1.08 -8.15 10.52
N LYS A 76 0.80 -7.54 11.68
CA LYS A 76 1.46 -7.90 12.96
C LYS A 76 1.37 -9.38 13.35
N THR A 77 0.26 -10.06 13.06
CA THR A 77 0.07 -11.46 13.47
C THR A 77 0.61 -12.47 12.47
N LEU A 78 0.53 -12.20 11.17
CA LEU A 78 0.99 -13.14 10.13
C LEU A 78 2.43 -12.90 9.71
N VAL A 79 2.88 -11.66 9.88
CA VAL A 79 4.14 -11.13 9.36
C VAL A 79 4.83 -10.42 10.51
N GLN A 80 5.76 -11.14 11.16
CA GLN A 80 6.64 -10.54 12.16
C GLN A 80 7.61 -9.55 11.48
N ASP A 81 8.57 -8.99 12.22
CA ASP A 81 9.53 -7.99 11.71
C ASP A 81 10.59 -8.55 10.71
N ASP A 82 10.34 -9.70 10.09
CA ASP A 82 11.26 -10.42 9.20
C ASP A 82 10.85 -10.40 7.73
N ASP A 83 9.98 -9.47 7.35
CA ASP A 83 9.46 -9.38 6.00
C ASP A 83 9.96 -8.14 5.23
N VAL A 84 9.75 -8.16 3.92
CA VAL A 84 10.25 -7.14 2.99
C VAL A 84 9.12 -6.26 2.43
N LEU A 85 7.87 -6.70 2.59
CA LEU A 85 6.68 -6.17 1.92
C LEU A 85 5.91 -5.18 2.81
N PHE A 86 5.73 -5.53 4.07
CA PHE A 86 4.91 -4.84 5.06
C PHE A 86 5.74 -4.18 6.17
N GLN A 87 7.07 -4.26 6.12
CA GLN A 87 7.95 -3.52 7.03
C GLN A 87 8.19 -2.09 6.54
N ASP A 88 8.30 -1.15 7.48
CA ASP A 88 8.78 0.21 7.20
C ASP A 88 10.15 0.24 6.53
N TYR A 89 10.39 1.35 5.84
CA TYR A 89 11.59 1.54 5.04
C TYR A 89 12.85 1.69 5.91
N THR A 90 13.49 0.56 6.20
CA THR A 90 14.73 0.48 6.99
C THR A 90 15.90 -0.02 6.14
N GLU A 91 17.15 0.16 6.63
CA GLU A 91 18.34 -0.39 5.97
C GLU A 91 18.29 -1.93 5.85
N LYS A 92 17.65 -2.62 6.81
CA LYS A 92 17.40 -4.07 6.76
C LYS A 92 16.59 -4.42 5.50
N VAL A 93 15.46 -3.75 5.28
CA VAL A 93 14.59 -3.97 4.11
C VAL A 93 15.31 -3.65 2.80
N LYS A 94 16.10 -2.57 2.75
CA LYS A 94 16.91 -2.24 1.56
C LYS A 94 17.90 -3.34 1.22
N TYR A 95 18.61 -3.84 2.23
CA TYR A 95 19.57 -4.93 2.05
C TYR A 95 18.89 -6.23 1.59
N MET A 96 17.79 -6.62 2.25
CA MET A 96 17.03 -7.82 1.88
C MET A 96 16.49 -7.74 0.45
N LYS A 97 15.94 -6.60 0.02
CA LYS A 97 15.50 -6.38 -1.38
C LYS A 97 16.65 -6.53 -2.36
N LYS A 98 17.81 -5.96 -2.06
CA LYS A 98 19.00 -6.06 -2.91
C LYS A 98 19.44 -7.52 -3.07
N LEU A 99 19.49 -8.27 -1.97
CA LEU A 99 19.88 -9.69 -1.97
C LEU A 99 18.89 -10.54 -2.77
N MET A 100 17.59 -10.36 -2.57
CA MET A 100 16.54 -11.07 -3.31
C MET A 100 16.64 -10.83 -4.82
N LEU A 101 16.82 -9.56 -5.23
CA LEU A 101 16.96 -9.20 -6.64
C LEU A 101 18.24 -9.80 -7.27
N GLN A 102 19.34 -9.87 -6.52
CA GLN A 102 20.58 -10.52 -6.98
C GLN A 102 20.37 -12.02 -7.16
N GLY A 103 19.77 -12.70 -6.18
CA GLY A 103 19.46 -14.12 -6.27
C GLY A 103 18.56 -14.46 -7.46
N LEU A 104 17.51 -13.65 -7.69
CA LEU A 104 16.61 -13.84 -8.83
C LEU A 104 17.32 -13.68 -10.18
N LYS A 105 18.22 -12.69 -10.30
CA LYS A 105 19.04 -12.48 -11.51
C LYS A 105 19.97 -13.67 -11.76
N MET A 106 20.68 -14.12 -10.73
CA MET A 106 21.56 -15.28 -10.83
C MET A 106 20.80 -16.53 -11.28
N TYR A 107 19.62 -16.77 -10.71
CA TYR A 107 18.77 -17.89 -11.11
C TYR A 107 18.31 -17.78 -12.58
N GLY A 108 17.84 -16.59 -12.99
CA GLY A 108 17.40 -16.34 -14.36
C GLY A 108 18.51 -16.52 -15.40
N GLU A 109 19.73 -16.10 -15.09
CA GLU A 109 20.91 -16.31 -15.94
C GLU A 109 21.24 -17.81 -16.08
N VAL A 110 21.21 -18.56 -14.97
CA VAL A 110 21.43 -20.02 -14.98
C VAL A 110 20.37 -20.73 -15.83
N CYS A 111 19.08 -20.43 -15.64
CA CYS A 111 18.00 -21.02 -16.44
C CYS A 111 18.11 -20.67 -17.92
N SER A 112 18.46 -19.42 -18.25
CA SER A 112 18.66 -18.98 -19.63
C SER A 112 19.84 -19.70 -20.31
N ASN A 113 20.87 -20.03 -19.55
CA ASN A 113 22.03 -20.77 -20.06
C ASN A 113 21.73 -22.27 -20.23
N ILE A 114 20.85 -22.85 -19.42
CA ILE A 114 20.42 -24.25 -19.55
C ILE A 114 19.50 -24.45 -20.77
N VAL A 115 18.58 -23.51 -21.05
CA VAL A 115 17.63 -23.62 -22.19
C VAL A 115 18.29 -23.36 -23.56
N LYS A 116 19.49 -22.76 -23.58
CA LYS A 116 20.26 -22.48 -24.81
C LYS A 116 21.18 -23.62 -25.25
N ILE A 117 21.20 -24.74 -24.51
CA ILE A 117 21.93 -25.98 -24.83
C ILE A 117 20.92 -26.99 -25.38
#